data_AF-A0A4W6C377-F1
#
_entry.id   AF-A0A4W6C377-F1
#
_cell.length_a   1.000
_cell.length_b   1.000
_cell.length_c   1.000
_cell.angle_alpha   90.00
_cell.angle_beta   90.00
_cell.angle_gamma   90.00
#
_symmetry.space_group_name_H-M   'P 1'
#
loop_
_entity.id
_entity.type
_entity.pdbx_description
1 polymer ?
#
loop_
_entity_poly.entity_id
_entity_poly.type
_entity_poly.pdbx_seq_one_letter_code
_entity_poly.pdbx_strand_id
1 'polypeptide(L)'
;MSVEVERKFLCSEDTVRTLEEIGGMSVCVGQRQIQDRYFDTPRFDLTLRDMWLRNRGGCWELKCPTVATLCLTADQKVEGKMHVYLQRNHPEHYARLLSEHIL
;
A
#
# COMPACT_ATOMS: atom_id res chain seq x y z
N MET A 1 13.32 -6.36 -17.83
CA MET A 1 12.13 -5.94 -17.06
C MET A 1 12.49 -6.11 -15.60
N SER A 2 12.50 -5.03 -14.81
CA SER A 2 12.78 -5.08 -13.36
C SER A 2 11.46 -5.10 -12.59
N VAL A 3 11.38 -5.94 -11.56
CA VAL A 3 10.19 -6.05 -10.69
C VAL A 3 10.60 -5.60 -9.29
N GLU A 4 9.93 -4.56 -8.78
CA GLU A 4 10.11 -4.10 -7.40
C GLU A 4 9.28 -4.98 -6.47
N VAL A 5 9.93 -5.56 -5.44
CA VAL A 5 9.26 -6.35 -4.40
C VAL A 5 9.32 -5.57 -3.08
N GLU A 6 8.15 -5.22 -2.54
CA GLU A 6 8.03 -4.49 -1.28
C GLU A 6 7.13 -5.24 -0.27
N ARG A 7 7.48 -5.19 1.01
CA ARG A 7 6.58 -5.58 2.12
C ARG A 7 6.48 -4.42 3.10
N LYS A 8 5.25 -3.93 3.32
CA LYS A 8 4.99 -2.89 4.33
C LYS A 8 4.83 -3.57 5.69
N PHE A 9 5.39 -2.95 6.72
CA PHE A 9 5.30 -3.39 8.11
C PHE A 9 5.10 -2.17 9.01
N LEU A 10 4.65 -2.40 10.23
CA LEU A 10 4.49 -1.34 11.23
C LEU A 10 5.86 -0.96 11.79
N CYS A 11 6.26 0.30 11.66
CA CYS A 11 7.52 0.79 12.20
C CYS A 11 7.33 1.29 13.63
N SER A 12 8.05 0.70 14.58
CA SER A 12 8.08 1.08 16.01
C SER A 12 9.45 1.63 16.41
N GLU A 13 9.56 2.22 17.60
CA GLU A 13 10.85 2.62 18.17
C GLU A 13 11.83 1.45 18.27
N ASP A 14 11.35 0.26 18.67
CA ASP A 14 12.16 -0.96 18.70
C ASP A 14 12.67 -1.34 17.32
N THR A 15 11.90 -1.08 16.26
CA THR A 15 12.32 -1.34 14.87
C THR A 15 13.53 -0.48 14.51
N VAL A 16 13.50 0.80 14.86
CA VAL A 16 14.61 1.73 14.62
C VAL A 16 15.85 1.26 15.37
N ARG A 17 15.69 0.91 16.66
CA ARG A 17 16.79 0.41 17.49
C ARG A 17 17.39 -0.89 16.94
N THR A 18 16.56 -1.84 16.52
CA THR A 18 17.03 -3.08 15.89
C THR A 18 17.80 -2.81 14.59
N LEU A 19 17.37 -1.84 13.78
CA LEU A 19 18.10 -1.47 12.56
C LEU A 19 19.48 -0.84 12.88
N GLU A 20 19.56 -0.05 13.95
CA GLU A 20 20.81 0.55 14.46
C GLU A 20 21.74 -0.50 15.08
N GLU A 21 21.21 -1.48 15.83
CA GLU A 21 21.96 -2.58 16.43
C GLU A 21 22.51 -3.56 15.38
N ILE A 22 21.75 -3.81 14.31
CA ILE A 22 22.21 -4.53 13.11
C ILE A 22 23.13 -3.64 12.24
N GLY A 23 23.31 -2.37 12.62
CA GLY A 23 23.96 -1.25 11.91
C GLY A 23 25.44 -1.39 11.54
N GLY A 24 26.00 -2.60 11.55
CA GLY A 24 27.19 -2.91 10.76
C GLY A 24 26.90 -2.95 9.25
N MET A 25 25.65 -3.14 8.83
CA MET A 25 25.26 -3.29 7.41
C MET A 25 24.15 -2.34 6.92
N SER A 26 23.44 -1.67 7.83
CA SER A 26 22.38 -0.73 7.48
C SER A 26 22.86 0.70 7.71
N VAL A 27 22.86 1.51 6.65
CA VAL A 27 23.21 2.93 6.71
C VAL A 27 22.02 3.72 6.21
N CYS A 28 21.61 4.75 6.96
CA CYS A 28 20.61 5.69 6.48
C CYS A 28 21.15 6.42 5.25
N VAL A 29 20.64 6.07 4.07
CA VAL A 29 21.08 6.66 2.79
C VAL A 29 20.55 8.09 2.60
N GLY A 30 19.48 8.44 3.31
CA GLY A 30 18.93 9.79 3.31
C GLY A 30 17.50 9.85 3.81
N GLN A 31 17.05 11.07 4.09
CA GLN A 31 15.67 11.36 4.46
C GLN A 31 15.01 12.19 3.36
N ARG A 32 13.77 11.85 3.01
CA ARG A 32 12.99 12.59 2.01
C ARG A 32 11.55 12.74 2.45
N GLN A 33 10.97 13.90 2.16
CA GLN A 33 9.53 14.10 2.24
C GLN A 33 8.93 13.88 0.85
N ILE A 34 7.91 13.04 0.77
CA ILE A 34 7.21 12.72 -0.48
C ILE A 34 5.77 13.17 -0.34
N GLN A 35 5.30 13.98 -1.29
CA GLN A 35 3.90 14.35 -1.41
C GLN A 35 3.30 13.63 -2.61
N ASP A 36 2.32 12.77 -2.34
CA ASP A 36 1.55 12.07 -3.36
C ASP A 36 0.13 12.65 -3.39
N ARG A 37 -0.40 12.91 -4.59
CA ARG A 37 -1.84 13.12 -4.81
C ARG A 37 -2.42 11.89 -5.47
N TYR A 38 -3.40 11.26 -4.83
CA TYR A 38 -4.09 10.08 -5.36
C TYR A 38 -5.36 10.50 -6.09
N PHE A 39 -5.65 9.81 -7.19
CA PHE A 39 -6.80 10.07 -8.03
C PHE A 39 -7.57 8.78 -8.27
N ASP A 40 -8.90 8.87 -8.23
CA ASP A 40 -9.81 7.78 -8.52
C ASP A 40 -11.12 8.34 -9.09
N THR A 41 -12.01 7.46 -9.55
CA THR A 41 -13.39 7.83 -9.86
C THR A 41 -14.19 8.02 -8.57
N PRO A 42 -15.35 8.70 -8.61
CA PRO A 42 -16.25 8.77 -7.45
C PRO A 42 -16.73 7.39 -6.94
N ARG A 43 -16.55 6.33 -7.75
CA ARG A 43 -16.90 4.95 -7.41
C ARG A 43 -15.71 4.13 -6.92
N PHE A 44 -14.52 4.74 -6.82
CA PHE A 44 -13.29 4.08 -6.39
C PHE A 44 -12.87 2.90 -7.29
N ASP A 45 -13.13 2.99 -8.59
CA ASP A 45 -12.91 1.89 -9.55
C ASP A 45 -11.45 1.42 -9.59
N LEU A 46 -10.47 2.31 -9.35
CA LEU A 46 -9.06 1.93 -9.31
C LEU A 46 -8.72 1.24 -7.99
N THR A 47 -9.09 1.85 -6.87
CA THR A 47 -8.85 1.36 -5.51
C THR A 47 -9.45 -0.05 -5.31
N LEU A 48 -10.67 -0.28 -5.80
CA LEU A 48 -11.36 -1.57 -5.74
C LEU A 48 -10.68 -2.67 -6.57
N ARG A 49 -9.83 -2.30 -7.53
CA ARG A 49 -9.08 -3.22 -8.39
C ARG A 49 -7.60 -3.31 -8.00
N ASP A 50 -7.23 -2.84 -6.81
CA ASP A 50 -5.84 -2.71 -6.34
C ASP A 50 -4.94 -1.94 -7.31
N MET A 51 -5.52 -0.99 -8.05
CA MET A 51 -4.81 -0.05 -8.92
C MET A 51 -4.70 1.31 -8.25
N TRP A 52 -3.55 1.95 -8.41
CA TRP A 52 -3.24 3.20 -7.71
C TRP A 52 -2.67 4.22 -8.68
N LEU A 53 -3.48 5.21 -9.06
CA LEU A 53 -3.04 6.36 -9.85
C LEU A 53 -2.62 7.49 -8.90
N ARG A 54 -1.37 7.95 -9.05
CA ARG A 54 -0.86 9.07 -8.26
C ARG A 54 -0.02 10.04 -9.07
N ASN A 55 -0.03 11.31 -8.65
CA ASN A 55 0.97 12.30 -9.04
C ASN A 55 1.94 12.51 -7.88
N ARG A 56 3.23 12.26 -8.14
CA ARG A 56 4.34 12.41 -7.18
C ARG A 56 5.33 13.42 -7.72
N GLY A 57 5.41 14.60 -7.10
CA GLY A 57 6.36 15.63 -7.50
C GLY A 57 6.24 16.06 -8.97
N GLY A 58 5.03 16.02 -9.55
CA GLY A 58 4.78 16.33 -10.95
C GLY A 58 4.79 15.11 -11.89
N CYS A 59 5.36 13.97 -11.47
CA CYS A 59 5.37 12.74 -12.24
C CYS A 59 4.11 11.91 -12.00
N TRP A 60 3.53 11.37 -13.06
CA TRP A 60 2.38 10.47 -12.97
C TRP A 60 2.85 9.01 -12.90
N GLU A 61 2.29 8.28 -11.95
CA GLU A 61 2.55 6.85 -11.76
C GLU A 61 1.22 6.10 -11.65
N LEU A 62 1.09 4.99 -12.38
CA LEU A 62 0.00 4.02 -12.22
C LEU A 62 0.60 2.70 -11.71
N LYS A 63 0.26 2.33 -10.48
CA LYS A 63 0.60 1.01 -9.94
C LYS A 63 -0.55 0.06 -10.21
N CYS A 64 -0.28 -1.02 -10.93
CA CYS A 64 -1.22 -2.11 -11.17
C CYS A 64 -0.86 -3.31 -10.27
N PRO A 65 -1.83 -4.15 -9.88
CA PRO A 65 -1.52 -5.40 -9.20
C PRO A 65 -0.74 -6.31 -10.15
N THR A 66 0.31 -6.94 -9.65
CA THR A 66 1.17 -7.85 -10.44
C THR A 66 0.46 -9.16 -10.80
N VAL A 67 -0.77 -9.37 -10.33
CA VAL A 67 -1.53 -10.63 -10.50
C VAL A 67 -2.37 -10.57 -11.78
N ALA A 68 -1.68 -10.53 -12.92
CA ALA A 68 -2.18 -11.26 -14.07
C ALA A 68 -1.70 -12.72 -13.90
N THR A 69 -2.58 -13.61 -13.45
CA THR A 69 -2.46 -15.06 -13.69
C THR A 69 -1.43 -15.84 -12.86
N LEU A 70 -1.50 -15.83 -11.52
CA LEU A 70 -1.04 -17.00 -10.76
C LEU A 70 -2.02 -17.30 -9.63
N CYS A 71 -2.83 -18.33 -9.84
CA CYS A 71 -3.57 -19.03 -8.82
C CYS A 71 -2.62 -19.43 -7.69
N LEU A 72 -2.60 -18.69 -6.58
CA LEU A 72 -1.99 -19.14 -5.35
C LEU A 72 -3.08 -19.13 -4.28
N THR A 73 -3.34 -20.33 -3.80
CA THR A 73 -4.31 -20.72 -2.79
C THR A 73 -4.10 -19.95 -1.48
N ALA A 74 -5.22 -19.63 -0.84
CA ALA A 74 -5.31 -18.94 0.44
C ALA A 74 -4.47 -19.60 1.56
N ASP A 75 -3.93 -18.78 2.48
CA ASP A 75 -4.18 -19.01 3.93
C ASP A 75 -3.71 -17.92 4.91
N GLN A 76 -3.21 -16.77 4.45
CA GLN A 76 -3.06 -15.60 5.35
C GLN A 76 -3.55 -14.35 4.62
N LYS A 77 -4.81 -13.97 4.88
CA LYS A 77 -5.43 -12.74 4.36
C LYS A 77 -4.77 -11.55 5.09
N VAL A 78 -3.58 -11.14 4.65
CA VAL A 78 -3.02 -9.85 5.05
C VAL A 78 -3.98 -8.80 4.53
N GLU A 79 -4.52 -7.97 5.41
CA GLU A 79 -5.45 -6.91 5.01
C GLU A 79 -4.80 -6.07 3.90
N GLY A 80 -5.42 -6.12 2.72
CA GLY A 80 -4.91 -5.45 1.53
C GLY A 80 -4.82 -3.94 1.77
N LYS A 81 -3.95 -3.26 1.02
CA LYS A 81 -3.75 -1.80 1.14
C LYS A 81 -5.05 -1.00 1.09
N MET A 82 -5.99 -1.45 0.26
CA MET A 82 -7.33 -0.89 0.15
C MET A 82 -8.10 -0.97 1.48
N HIS A 83 -8.05 -2.10 2.17
CA HIS A 83 -8.75 -2.32 3.44
C HIS A 83 -8.23 -1.35 4.51
N VAL A 84 -6.90 -1.28 4.67
CA VAL A 84 -6.23 -0.36 5.60
C VAL A 84 -6.50 1.11 5.24
N TYR A 85 -6.48 1.45 3.94
CA TYR A 85 -6.73 2.82 3.49
C TYR A 85 -8.17 3.27 3.79
N LEU A 86 -9.15 2.42 3.49
CA LEU A 86 -10.57 2.70 3.69
C LEU A 86 -10.90 2.81 5.18
N GLN A 87 -10.42 1.88 6.02
CA GLN A 87 -10.60 1.97 7.47
C GLN A 87 -10.03 3.27 8.05
N ARG A 88 -8.87 3.72 7.56
CA ARG A 88 -8.17 4.90 8.10
C ARG A 88 -8.73 6.24 7.61
N ASN A 89 -9.07 6.35 6.32
CA ASN A 89 -9.40 7.63 5.70
C ASN A 89 -10.88 7.78 5.33
N HIS A 90 -11.61 6.67 5.16
CA HIS A 90 -13.02 6.67 4.75
C HIS A 90 -13.83 5.57 5.47
N PRO A 91 -13.93 5.61 6.81
CA PRO A 91 -14.51 4.52 7.60
C PRO A 91 -15.99 4.27 7.29
N GLU A 92 -16.77 5.30 6.96
CA GLU A 92 -18.17 5.14 6.53
C GLU A 92 -18.27 4.37 5.20
N HIS A 93 -17.35 4.65 4.28
CA HIS A 93 -17.33 3.97 2.99
C HIS A 93 -16.90 2.51 3.15
N TYR A 94 -15.94 2.25 4.04
CA TYR A 94 -15.55 0.91 4.43
C TYR A 94 -16.73 0.10 5.01
N ALA A 95 -17.49 0.69 5.94
CA ALA A 95 -18.67 0.05 6.53
C ALA A 95 -19.74 -0.27 5.47
N ARG A 96 -19.97 0.62 4.50
CA ARG A 96 -20.90 0.38 3.38
C ARG A 96 -20.44 -0.77 2.49
N LEU A 97 -19.16 -0.81 2.16
CA LEU A 97 -18.61 -1.89 1.32
C LEU A 97 -18.65 -3.25 2.05
N LEU A 98 -18.47 -3.26 3.38
CA LEU A 98 -18.71 -4.46 4.21
C LEU A 98 -20.19 -4.87 4.20
N SER A 99 -21.14 -3.95 4.37
CA SER A 99 -22.57 -4.30 4.39
C SER A 99 -23.08 -4.81 3.04
N GLU A 100 -22.47 -4.37 1.94
CA GLU A 100 -22.79 -4.78 0.57
C GLU A 100 -22.04 -6.06 0.15
N HIS A 101 -21.27 -6.70 1.05
CA HIS A 101 -20.49 -7.93 0.79
C HIS A 101 -19.45 -7.78 -0.34
N ILE A 102 -18.89 -6.57 -0.51
CA ILE A 102 -17.86 -6.28 -1.51
C ILE A 102 -16.44 -6.56 -0.95
N LEU A 103 -16.28 -6.60 0.39
CA LEU A 103 -15.00 -6.76 1.11
C LEU A 103 -14.87 -8.10 1.86
#